data_AF-K1XB29-F1
#
_entry.id   AF-K1XB29-F1
#
_cell.length_a   1.000
_cell.length_b   1.000
_cell.length_c   1.000
_cell.angle_alpha   90.00
_cell.angle_beta   90.00
_cell.angle_gamma   90.00
#
_symmetry.space_group_name_H-M   'P 1'
#
loop_
_entity.id
_entity.type
_entity.pdbx_description
1 polymer ?
#
loop_
_entity_poly.entity_id
_entity_poly.type
_entity_poly.pdbx_seq_one_letter_code
_entity_poly.pdbx_strand_id
1 'polypeptide(L)' 'MRLSLLMRGSEALGFSGNPDGEVASICYDSRQCGQGSLFVAISGLKEDGHTFIADALARGARFIIHEREFLPPAGVTA' A
#
# COMPACT_ATOMS: atom_id res chain seq x y z
N MET A 1 12.53 5.62 -1.27
CA MET A 1 13.13 4.26 -1.15
C MET A 1 12.46 3.32 -2.15
N ARG A 2 13.16 2.40 -2.84
CA ARG A 2 12.50 1.52 -3.83
C ARG A 2 11.62 0.46 -3.16
N LEU A 3 10.41 0.23 -3.69
CA LEU A 3 9.51 -0.82 -3.19
C LEU A 3 10.15 -2.21 -3.26
N SER A 4 10.84 -2.53 -4.36
CA SER A 4 11.54 -3.82 -4.52
C SER A 4 12.62 -4.08 -3.46
N LEU A 5 13.16 -3.05 -2.80
CA LEU A 5 14.06 -3.21 -1.65
C LEU A 5 13.30 -3.48 -0.35
N LEU A 6 12.16 -2.83 -0.15
CA LEU A 6 11.28 -3.04 1.00
C LEU A 6 10.70 -4.45 1.05
N MET A 7 10.42 -5.02 -0.12
CA MET A 7 9.85 -6.37 -0.25
C MET A 7 10.91 -7.48 -0.16
N ARG A 8 12.20 -7.16 0.02
CA ARG A 8 13.21 -8.22 0.15
C ARG A 8 13.06 -8.94 1.48
N GLY A 9 12.93 -10.26 1.40
CA GLY A 9 12.80 -11.12 2.57
C GLY A 9 11.38 -11.18 3.15
N SER A 10 10.39 -10.56 2.48
CA SER A 10 8.98 -10.81 2.78
C SER A 10 8.45 -11.95 1.92
N GLU A 11 7.58 -12.79 2.51
CA GLU A 11 6.84 -13.82 1.79
C GLU A 11 5.54 -13.22 1.24
N ALA A 12 5.65 -12.32 0.26
CA ALA A 12 4.47 -11.81 -0.44
C ALA A 12 3.89 -12.91 -1.35
N LEU A 13 2.56 -13.06 -1.33
CA LEU A 13 1.86 -14.02 -2.19
C LEU A 13 1.87 -13.60 -3.68
N GLY A 14 2.09 -12.32 -3.94
CA GLY A 14 2.17 -11.73 -5.27
C GLY A 14 2.15 -10.21 -5.18
N PHE A 15 2.27 -9.56 -6.33
CA PHE A 15 2.01 -8.13 -6.49
C PHE A 15 1.56 -7.85 -7.92
N SER A 16 0.92 -6.70 -8.08
CA SER A 16 0.44 -6.14 -9.34
C SER A 16 1.00 -4.73 -9.50
N GLY A 17 1.35 -4.32 -10.72
CA GLY A 17 1.93 -3.01 -10.99
C GLY A 17 3.46 -3.01 -11.05
N ASN A 18 4.08 -1.87 -10.70
CA ASN A 18 5.52 -1.65 -10.88
C ASN A 18 6.26 -1.72 -9.53
N PRO A 19 7.05 -2.78 -9.27
CA PRO A 19 7.77 -2.95 -8.01
C PRO A 19 8.99 -2.04 -7.87
N ASP A 20 9.43 -1.36 -8.94
CA ASP A 20 10.59 -0.46 -8.91
C ASP A 20 10.20 1.01 -8.61
N GLY A 21 8.95 1.24 -8.22
CA GLY A 21 8.49 2.55 -7.79
C GLY A 21 9.20 3.07 -6.54
N GLU A 22 9.33 4.39 -6.46
CA GLU A 22 9.90 5.07 -5.29
C GLU A 22 8.83 5.35 -4.24
N VAL A 23 8.96 4.70 -3.09
CA VAL A 23 8.14 4.91 -1.88
C VAL A 23 8.67 6.13 -1.13
N ALA A 24 7.81 7.14 -0.97
CA ALA A 24 8.12 8.37 -0.26
C ALA A 24 7.99 8.20 1.27
N SER A 25 6.98 7.49 1.73
CA SER A 25 6.72 7.19 3.14
C SER A 25 5.91 5.92 3.31
N ILE A 26 5.91 5.34 4.51
CA ILE A 26 5.13 4.15 4.86
C ILE A 26 4.12 4.56 5.94
N CYS A 27 2.84 4.27 5.73
CA CYS A 27 1.73 4.62 6.63
C CYS A 27 0.83 3.40 6.83
N TYR A 28 0.33 3.19 8.05
CA TYR A 28 -0.79 2.27 8.33
C TYR A 28 -2.06 3.02 8.76
N ASP A 29 -1.97 4.34 8.96
CA ASP A 29 -3.08 5.27 9.14
C ASP A 29 -3.23 6.08 7.86
N SER A 30 -4.37 5.95 7.17
CA SER A 30 -4.60 6.60 5.88
C SER A 30 -4.46 8.11 5.96
N ARG A 31 -4.77 8.71 7.11
CA ARG A 31 -4.66 10.16 7.36
C ARG A 31 -3.23 10.68 7.29
N GLN A 32 -2.24 9.80 7.45
CA GLN A 32 -0.82 10.12 7.36
C GLN A 32 -0.24 9.91 5.97
N CYS A 33 -1.01 9.31 5.04
CA CYS A 33 -0.55 9.09 3.69
C CYS A 33 -0.52 10.40 2.90
N GLY A 34 0.44 10.49 1.99
CA GLY A 34 0.65 11.59 1.07
C GLY A 34 1.11 11.07 -0.30
N GLN A 35 1.56 11.97 -1.15
CA GLN A 35 2.02 11.63 -2.49
C GLN A 35 3.16 10.61 -2.46
N GLY A 36 2.96 9.46 -3.12
CA GLY A 36 3.97 8.41 -3.24
C GLY A 36 4.08 7.52 -1.99
N SER A 37 3.16 7.64 -1.03
CA SER A 37 3.13 6.77 0.15
C SER A 37 2.82 5.32 -0.19
N LEU A 38 3.35 4.43 0.64
CA LEU A 38 2.97 3.04 0.75
C LEU A 38 2.04 2.89 1.96
N PHE A 39 0.79 2.51 1.69
CA PHE A 39 -0.22 2.26 2.72
C PHE A 39 -0.30 0.78 3.04
N VAL A 40 -0.22 0.41 4.32
CA VAL A 40 -0.32 -0.97 4.78
C VAL A 40 -1.71 -1.20 5.37
N ALA A 41 -2.58 -1.82 4.58
CA ALA A 41 -3.92 -2.22 4.96
C ALA A 41 -3.89 -3.58 5.70
N ILE A 42 -3.89 -3.54 7.03
CA ILE A 42 -3.99 -4.73 7.88
C ILE A 42 -5.35 -4.79 8.58
N SER A 43 -5.86 -5.98 8.84
CA SER A 43 -7.03 -6.16 9.72
C SER A 43 -6.62 -5.88 11.16
N GLY A 44 -7.09 -4.76 11.71
CA GLY A 44 -6.89 -4.41 13.12
C GLY A 44 -7.97 -5.03 14.03
N LEU A 45 -7.75 -4.94 15.34
CA LEU A 45 -8.70 -5.42 16.35
C LEU A 45 -9.97 -4.54 16.45
N LYS A 46 -9.83 -3.24 16.15
CA LYS A 46 -10.93 -2.25 16.24
C LYS A 46 -11.50 -1.92 14.88
N GLU A 47 -10.63 -1.69 13.92
CA GLU A 47 -10.98 -1.26 12.57
C GLU A 47 -10.16 -2.04 11.56
N ASP A 48 -10.76 -2.24 10.40
CA ASP A 48 -10.17 -2.95 9.28
C ASP A 48 -9.50 -1.96 8.32
N GLY A 49 -8.17 -2.02 8.22
CA GLY A 49 -7.35 -1.12 7.40
C GLY A 49 -7.75 -1.11 5.92
N HIS A 50 -8.31 -2.21 5.42
CA HIS A 50 -8.75 -2.33 4.02
C HIS A 50 -9.85 -1.33 3.67
N THR A 51 -10.68 -0.97 4.64
CA THR A 51 -11.76 0.03 4.45
C THR A 51 -11.21 1.42 4.14
N PHE A 52 -9.94 1.69 4.48
CA PHE A 52 -9.30 2.98 4.30
C PHE A 52 -8.39 3.07 3.06
N ILE A 53 -8.32 2.02 2.23
CA ILE A 53 -7.53 2.02 0.99
C ILE A 53 -7.96 3.18 0.08
N ALA A 54 -9.27 3.39 -0.08
CA ALA A 54 -9.78 4.48 -0.92
C ALA A 54 -9.34 5.87 -0.42
N ASP A 55 -9.36 6.08 0.91
CA ASP A 55 -8.89 7.34 1.52
C ASP A 55 -7.38 7.52 1.37
N ALA A 56 -6.59 6.45 1.57
CA ALA A 56 -5.14 6.49 1.35
C ALA A 56 -4.79 6.85 -0.10
N LEU A 57 -5.48 6.24 -1.08
CA LEU A 57 -5.32 6.54 -2.50
C LEU A 57 -5.69 7.98 -2.82
N ALA A 58 -6.82 8.48 -2.29
CA ALA A 58 -7.25 9.87 -2.48
C ALA A 58 -6.22 10.88 -1.94
N ARG A 59 -5.45 10.51 -0.91
CA ARG A 59 -4.37 11.31 -0.34
C ARG A 59 -3.04 11.19 -1.09
N GLY A 60 -2.95 10.31 -2.08
CA GLY A 60 -1.80 10.17 -2.96
C GLY A 60 -0.93 8.94 -2.71
N ALA A 61 -1.40 7.98 -1.91
CA ALA A 61 -0.75 6.68 -1.82
C ALA A 61 -0.67 6.05 -3.23
N ARG A 62 0.49 5.47 -3.55
CA ARG A 62 0.77 4.83 -4.84
C ARG A 62 1.03 3.33 -4.70
N PHE A 63 1.30 2.89 -3.48
CA PHE A 63 1.59 1.50 -3.15
C PHE A 63 0.67 1.04 -2.02
N ILE A 64 0.09 -0.14 -2.14
CA ILE A 64 -0.78 -0.72 -1.13
C ILE A 64 -0.21 -2.08 -0.73
N ILE A 65 -0.06 -2.36 0.55
CA ILE A 65 0.12 -3.73 1.05
C ILE A 65 -1.22 -4.15 1.66
N HIS A 66 -1.69 -5.33 1.31
CA HIS A 66 -2.96 -5.86 1.80
C HIS A 66 -2.91 -7.39 1.94
N GLU A 67 -3.82 -7.95 2.73
CA GLU A 67 -3.93 -9.40 2.98
C GLU A 67 -5.20 -10.03 2.38
N ARG A 68 -6.01 -9.24 1.66
CA ARG A 68 -7.28 -9.67 1.04
C ARG A 68 -7.27 -9.51 -0.46
N GLU A 69 -8.24 -10.11 -1.16
CA GLU A 69 -8.41 -9.87 -2.58
C GLU A 69 -8.70 -8.38 -2.84
N PHE A 70 -7.90 -7.77 -3.70
CA PHE A 70 -7.99 -6.36 -4.05
C PHE A 70 -7.52 -6.17 -5.50
N LEU A 71 -8.29 -5.40 -6.26
CA LEU A 71 -7.94 -5.00 -7.62
C LEU A 71 -7.55 -3.52 -7.60
N PRO A 72 -6.25 -3.18 -7.68
CA PRO A 72 -5.82 -1.79 -7.67
C PRO A 72 -6.29 -1.07 -8.94
N PRO A 73 -6.62 0.23 -8.84
CA PRO A 73 -6.84 1.05 -10.02
C PRO A 73 -5.53 1.22 -10.82
N ALA A 74 -5.66 1.64 -12.08
CA ALA A 74 -4.51 1.84 -12.95
C ALA A 74 -3.47 2.81 -12.33
N GLY A 75 -2.19 2.43 -12.37
CA GLY A 75 -1.08 3.25 -11.86
C GLY A 75 -0.79 3.10 -10.36
N VAL A 76 -1.55 2.27 -9.64
CA VAL A 76 -1.28 1.81 -8.28
C VAL A 76 -0.60 0.46 -8.32
N THR A 77 0.36 0.24 -7.42
CA THR A 77 1.00 -1.06 -7.21
C THR A 77 0.49 -1.66 -5.91
N ALA A 78 0.08 -2.92 -5.91
CA ALA A 78 -0.45 -3.61 -4.74
C ALA A 78 -0.02 -5.07 -4.71
#